data_AF-A0A7W6GLL9-F1
#
_entry.id   AF-A0A7W6GLL9-F1
#
_cell.length_a   1.000
_cell.length_b   1.000
_cell.length_c   1.000
_cell.angle_alpha   90.00
_cell.angle_beta   90.00
_cell.angle_gamma   90.00
#
_symmetry.space_group_name_H-M   'P 1'
#
loop_
_entity.id
_entity.type
_entity.pdbx_description
1 polymer ?
#
loop_
_entity_poly.entity_id
_entity_poly.type
_entity_poly.pdbx_seq_one_letter_code
_entity_poly.pdbx_strand_id
1 'polypeptide(L)'
;MFDEAREYLNKGFGFAAIMGTRPQTIGYGLADSPAGLAAWFYDKIADWVFTRGEPELALSRDEILDNITLYWLTNTGTSSGRIYWENVNAPKSNSTGITIPAAVTIFPGEVYRPPRNWAERTYRNLVYYNRADRGGHFAAWEAPEVFTAEVRAAFRSLRRS
;
A
#
# COMPACT_ATOMS: atom_id res chain seq x y z
N MET A 1 11.12 14.35 -2.10
CA MET A 1 10.92 13.38 -0.97
C MET A 1 10.05 13.98 0.12
N PHE A 2 10.49 15.02 0.84
CA PHE A 2 9.63 15.67 1.84
C PHE A 2 8.39 16.31 1.20
N ASP A 3 8.48 16.78 -0.04
CA ASP A 3 7.32 17.31 -0.77
C ASP A 3 6.28 16.23 -1.13
N GLU A 4 6.70 15.03 -1.54
CA GLU A 4 5.80 13.90 -1.81
C GLU A 4 5.08 13.44 -0.55
N ALA A 5 5.82 13.28 0.56
CA ALA A 5 5.24 12.96 1.86
C ALA A 5 4.25 14.05 2.32
N ARG A 6 4.61 15.33 2.12
CA ARG A 6 3.74 16.47 2.47
C ARG A 6 2.51 16.54 1.59
N GLU A 7 2.63 16.27 0.29
CA GLU A 7 1.51 16.22 -0.64
C GLU A 7 0.55 15.09 -0.28
N TYR A 8 1.06 13.89 0.01
CA TYR A 8 0.25 12.79 0.50
C TYR A 8 -0.50 13.16 1.79
N LEU A 9 0.19 13.73 2.77
CA LEU A 9 -0.44 14.16 4.04
C LEU A 9 -1.52 15.22 3.82
N ASN A 10 -1.31 16.14 2.87
CA ASN A 10 -2.22 17.25 2.64
C ASN A 10 -3.43 16.88 1.75
N LYS A 11 -3.26 15.97 0.79
CA LYS A 11 -4.26 15.69 -0.25
C LYS A 11 -4.73 14.23 -0.28
N GLY A 12 -3.86 13.27 0.02
CA GLY A 12 -4.15 11.83 -0.10
C GLY A 12 -4.58 11.16 1.21
N PHE A 13 -4.31 11.77 2.37
CA PHE A 13 -4.43 11.13 3.70
C PHE A 13 -5.84 11.19 4.33
N GLY A 14 -6.80 11.89 3.73
CA GLY A 14 -8.13 12.11 4.33
C GLY A 14 -8.86 10.82 4.73
N PHE A 15 -8.77 9.79 3.90
CA PHE A 15 -9.37 8.47 4.17
C PHE A 15 -8.80 7.82 5.45
N ALA A 16 -7.48 7.88 5.64
CA ALA A 16 -6.78 7.34 6.78
C ALA A 16 -7.06 8.16 8.04
N ALA A 17 -7.23 9.48 7.91
CA ALA A 17 -7.57 10.35 9.03
C ALA A 17 -8.96 10.02 9.60
N ILE A 18 -9.99 9.86 8.75
CA ILE A 18 -11.33 9.49 9.23
C ILE A 18 -11.38 8.04 9.75
N MET A 19 -10.70 7.09 9.09
CA MET A 19 -10.60 5.72 9.60
C MET A 19 -9.79 5.61 10.90
N GLY A 20 -8.78 6.48 11.08
CA GLY A 20 -7.97 6.56 12.29
C GLY A 20 -8.72 7.10 13.50
N THR A 21 -9.78 7.87 13.26
CA THR A 21 -10.51 8.58 14.32
C THR A 21 -11.95 8.13 14.48
N ARG A 22 -12.64 7.64 13.46
CA ARG A 22 -14.05 7.24 13.50
C ARG A 22 -14.35 6.13 12.48
N PRO A 23 -13.66 4.97 12.54
CA PRO A 23 -13.81 3.90 11.54
C PRO A 23 -15.24 3.33 11.50
N GLN A 24 -15.91 3.26 12.67
CA GLN A 24 -17.30 2.80 12.74
C GLN A 24 -18.27 3.78 12.07
N THR A 25 -18.04 5.08 12.20
CA THR A 25 -18.93 6.12 11.64
C THR A 25 -18.91 6.12 10.12
N ILE A 26 -17.72 6.15 9.50
CA ILE A 26 -17.60 6.06 8.04
C ILE A 26 -18.08 4.69 7.53
N GLY A 27 -17.84 3.64 8.33
CA GLY A 27 -18.21 2.28 8.02
C GLY A 27 -19.69 2.05 7.74
N TYR A 28 -20.60 2.76 8.42
CA TYR A 28 -22.03 2.65 8.14
C TYR A 28 -22.38 3.01 6.68
N GLY A 29 -21.80 4.09 6.15
CA GLY A 29 -22.01 4.48 4.75
C GLY A 29 -21.39 3.49 3.76
N LEU A 30 -20.22 2.93 4.10
CA LEU A 30 -19.54 1.91 3.29
C LEU A 30 -20.28 0.57 3.27
N ALA A 31 -20.97 0.23 4.36
CA ALA A 31 -21.75 -1.02 4.49
C ALA A 31 -23.12 -0.94 3.81
N ASP A 32 -23.72 0.26 3.76
CA ASP A 32 -25.09 0.45 3.26
C ASP A 32 -25.15 0.77 1.75
N SER A 33 -24.07 1.31 1.18
CA SER A 33 -24.03 1.73 -0.22
C SER A 33 -22.93 1.03 -1.02
N PRO A 34 -23.25 0.14 -1.99
CA PRO A 34 -22.23 -0.48 -2.84
C PRO A 34 -21.54 0.55 -3.74
N ALA A 35 -22.25 1.59 -4.19
CA ALA A 35 -21.65 2.70 -4.93
C ALA A 35 -20.71 3.54 -4.05
N GLY A 36 -21.08 3.76 -2.77
CA GLY A 36 -20.23 4.44 -1.80
C GLY A 36 -18.94 3.67 -1.51
N LEU A 37 -19.05 2.35 -1.29
CA LEU A 37 -17.89 1.48 -1.14
C LEU A 37 -17.01 1.47 -2.39
N ALA A 38 -17.62 1.32 -3.58
CA ALA A 38 -16.89 1.29 -4.84
C ALA A 38 -16.10 2.60 -5.06
N ALA A 39 -16.74 3.76 -4.88
CA ALA A 39 -16.07 5.06 -4.99
C ALA A 39 -14.93 5.21 -3.98
N TRP A 40 -15.12 4.75 -2.75
CA TRP A 40 -14.11 4.79 -1.69
C TRP A 40 -12.83 4.03 -2.04
N PHE A 41 -12.98 2.84 -2.64
CA PHE A 41 -11.85 2.03 -3.08
C PHE A 41 -11.24 2.54 -4.38
N TYR A 42 -12.09 2.86 -5.35
CA TYR A 42 -11.67 3.31 -6.68
C TYR A 42 -10.82 4.60 -6.60
N ASP A 43 -11.14 5.53 -5.70
CA ASP A 43 -10.33 6.73 -5.46
C ASP A 43 -8.85 6.39 -5.19
N LYS A 44 -8.57 5.37 -4.37
CA LYS A 44 -7.19 4.94 -4.05
C LYS A 44 -6.57 4.15 -5.16
N ILE A 45 -7.35 3.31 -5.83
CA ILE A 45 -6.85 2.57 -6.99
C ILE A 45 -6.40 3.58 -8.06
N ALA A 46 -7.24 4.56 -8.41
CA ALA A 46 -6.92 5.60 -9.38
C ALA A 46 -5.67 6.43 -8.99
N ASP A 47 -5.54 6.83 -7.73
CA ASP A 47 -4.41 7.66 -7.29
C ASP A 47 -3.09 6.88 -7.16
N TRP A 48 -3.14 5.59 -6.80
CA TRP A 48 -1.95 4.84 -6.37
C TRP A 48 -1.41 3.83 -7.39
N VAL A 49 -2.13 3.57 -8.48
CA VAL A 49 -1.56 2.85 -9.62
C VAL A 49 -0.43 3.66 -10.28
N PHE A 50 0.44 2.95 -10.99
CA PHE A 50 1.54 3.53 -11.76
C PHE A 50 1.07 4.57 -12.80
N THR A 51 -0.11 4.37 -13.39
CA THR A 51 -0.69 5.20 -14.46
C THR A 51 -1.50 6.39 -13.97
N ARG A 52 -1.54 6.66 -12.65
CA ARG A 52 -2.15 7.81 -11.95
C ARG A 52 -3.32 8.50 -12.65
N GLY A 53 -4.53 8.24 -12.16
CA GLY A 53 -5.77 8.81 -12.68
C GLY A 53 -6.39 7.96 -13.80
N GLU A 54 -5.64 7.01 -14.35
CA GLU A 54 -6.10 6.05 -15.37
C GLU A 54 -5.89 4.61 -14.88
N PRO A 55 -6.66 4.15 -13.86
CA PRO A 55 -6.46 2.82 -13.27
C PRO A 55 -6.69 1.68 -14.26
N GLU A 56 -7.57 1.86 -15.25
CA GLU A 56 -7.86 0.87 -16.28
C GLU A 56 -6.68 0.58 -17.22
N LEU A 57 -5.67 1.44 -17.26
CA LEU A 57 -4.42 1.16 -17.98
C LEU A 57 -3.47 0.26 -17.18
N ALA A 58 -3.62 0.21 -15.85
CA ALA A 58 -2.80 -0.61 -14.97
C ALA A 58 -3.47 -1.93 -14.58
N LEU A 59 -4.80 -1.92 -14.40
CA LEU A 59 -5.62 -3.04 -13.94
C LEU A 59 -6.90 -3.08 -14.77
N SER A 60 -7.37 -4.27 -15.13
CA SER A 60 -8.67 -4.37 -15.81
C SER A 60 -9.82 -3.97 -14.89
N ARG A 61 -10.93 -3.57 -15.49
CA ARG A 61 -12.16 -3.23 -14.75
C ARG A 61 -12.65 -4.39 -13.89
N ASP A 62 -12.57 -5.61 -14.39
CA ASP A 62 -13.02 -6.80 -13.67
C ASP A 62 -12.15 -7.06 -12.45
N GLU A 63 -10.82 -6.94 -12.57
CA GLU A 63 -9.93 -7.03 -11.41
C GLU A 63 -10.29 -6.00 -10.33
N ILE A 64 -10.51 -4.74 -10.72
CA ILE A 64 -10.90 -3.67 -9.79
C ILE A 64 -12.23 -4.02 -9.10
N LEU A 65 -13.22 -4.47 -9.86
CA LEU A 65 -14.52 -4.85 -9.35
C LEU A 65 -14.47 -6.10 -8.47
N ASP A 66 -13.61 -7.07 -8.75
CA ASP A 66 -13.42 -8.26 -7.93
C ASP A 66 -12.94 -7.88 -6.53
N ASN A 67 -11.96 -6.98 -6.44
CA ASN A 67 -11.49 -6.47 -5.16
C ASN A 67 -12.60 -5.71 -4.41
N ILE A 68 -13.34 -4.82 -5.08
CA ILE A 68 -14.47 -4.09 -4.45
C ILE A 68 -15.56 -5.07 -3.98
N THR A 69 -15.88 -6.06 -4.80
CA THR A 69 -16.91 -7.07 -4.55
C THR A 69 -16.55 -7.95 -3.36
N LEU A 70 -15.27 -8.31 -3.19
CA LEU A 70 -14.79 -9.02 -2.01
C LEU A 70 -15.14 -8.27 -0.71
N TYR A 71 -14.90 -6.96 -0.65
CA TYR A 71 -15.22 -6.14 0.52
C TYR A 71 -16.73 -5.96 0.72
N TRP A 72 -17.48 -5.82 -0.37
CA TRP A 72 -18.94 -5.70 -0.34
C TRP A 72 -19.60 -6.97 0.20
N LEU A 73 -19.33 -8.12 -0.41
CA LEU A 73 -20.00 -9.38 -0.07
C LEU A 73 -19.62 -9.90 1.32
N THR A 74 -18.45 -9.53 1.84
CA THR A 74 -18.04 -9.87 3.20
C THR A 74 -18.44 -8.82 4.23
N ASN A 75 -19.01 -7.68 3.79
CA ASN A 75 -19.31 -6.51 4.62
C ASN A 75 -18.12 -6.07 5.48
N THR A 76 -16.92 -6.04 4.89
CA THR A 76 -15.66 -5.78 5.61
C THR A 76 -15.13 -4.36 5.46
N GLY A 77 -15.79 -3.47 4.71
CA GLY A 77 -15.36 -2.07 4.57
C GLY A 77 -15.21 -1.34 5.93
N THR A 78 -16.08 -1.65 6.90
CA THR A 78 -15.97 -1.11 8.27
C THR A 78 -14.83 -1.76 9.05
N SER A 79 -14.77 -3.10 9.06
CA SER A 79 -13.81 -3.83 9.90
C SER A 79 -12.37 -3.63 9.42
N SER A 80 -12.14 -3.57 8.11
CA SER A 80 -10.82 -3.28 7.53
C SER A 80 -10.31 -1.90 7.90
N GLY A 81 -11.20 -0.91 8.05
CA GLY A 81 -10.85 0.45 8.46
C GLY A 81 -10.36 0.55 9.92
N ARG A 82 -10.68 -0.41 10.79
CA ARG A 82 -10.32 -0.34 12.22
C ARG A 82 -8.82 -0.42 12.46
N ILE A 83 -8.04 -1.01 11.56
CA ILE A 83 -6.57 -1.04 11.67
C ILE A 83 -5.97 0.37 11.73
N TYR A 84 -6.60 1.36 11.08
CA TYR A 84 -6.15 2.75 11.15
C TYR A 84 -6.29 3.31 12.57
N TRP A 85 -7.42 3.04 13.23
CA TRP A 85 -7.62 3.43 14.63
C TRP A 85 -6.59 2.76 15.54
N GLU A 86 -6.38 1.45 15.38
CA GLU A 86 -5.39 0.72 16.18
C GLU A 86 -3.98 1.29 15.98
N ASN A 87 -3.58 1.57 14.74
CA ASN A 87 -2.26 2.14 14.42
C ASN A 87 -2.04 3.55 14.98
N VAL A 88 -3.11 4.37 15.06
CA VAL A 88 -3.05 5.70 15.67
C VAL A 88 -2.85 5.59 17.17
N ASN A 89 -3.53 4.65 17.84
CA ASN A 89 -3.51 4.47 19.28
C ASN A 89 -2.38 3.55 19.78
N ALA A 90 -1.73 2.80 18.88
CA ALA A 90 -0.60 1.96 19.23
C ALA A 90 0.60 2.81 19.71
N PRO A 91 1.37 2.31 20.72
CA PRO A 91 2.63 2.92 21.11
C PRO A 91 3.55 3.09 19.90
N LYS A 92 4.13 4.27 19.73
CA LYS A 92 5.09 4.51 18.64
C LYS A 92 6.37 3.73 18.94
N SER A 93 6.66 2.75 18.09
CA SER A 93 7.92 2.01 18.12
C SER A 93 8.93 2.70 17.21
N ASN A 94 10.16 2.88 17.69
CA ASN A 94 11.28 3.24 16.83
C ASN A 94 11.68 2.00 16.04
N SER A 95 11.19 1.88 14.80
CA SER A 95 11.45 0.73 13.92
C SER A 95 12.88 0.67 13.36
N THR A 96 13.89 1.18 14.08
CA THR A 96 15.29 1.17 13.65
C THR A 96 16.08 0.06 14.32
N GLY A 97 17.02 -0.55 13.61
CA GLY A 97 17.90 -1.57 14.18
C GLY A 97 17.39 -3.01 14.03
N ILE A 98 16.51 -3.27 13.07
CA ILE A 98 16.00 -4.62 12.77
C ILE A 98 17.16 -5.47 12.24
N THR A 99 17.41 -6.62 12.86
CA THR A 99 18.59 -7.47 12.58
C THR A 99 18.30 -8.69 11.71
N ILE A 100 17.02 -9.07 11.56
CA ILE A 100 16.64 -10.15 10.64
C ILE A 100 16.97 -9.76 9.18
N PRO A 101 17.33 -10.71 8.30
CA PRO A 101 17.54 -10.43 6.89
C PRO A 101 16.31 -9.75 6.28
N ALA A 102 16.52 -8.58 5.68
CA ALA A 102 15.47 -7.80 5.05
C ALA A 102 15.83 -7.45 3.61
N ALA A 103 14.83 -7.38 2.75
CA ALA A 103 14.95 -6.97 1.36
C ALA A 103 13.95 -5.84 1.08
N VAL A 104 14.37 -4.86 0.29
CA VAL A 104 13.53 -3.71 -0.08
C VAL A 104 13.59 -3.49 -1.59
N THR A 105 12.42 -3.45 -2.23
CA THR A 105 12.26 -2.96 -3.59
C THR A 105 11.42 -1.69 -3.55
N ILE A 106 11.89 -0.64 -4.22
CA ILE A 106 11.13 0.60 -4.39
C ILE A 106 10.48 0.61 -5.78
N PHE A 107 9.16 0.61 -5.82
CA PHE A 107 8.39 0.76 -7.06
C PHE A 107 8.22 2.25 -7.41
N PRO A 108 8.32 2.61 -8.71
CA PRO A 108 8.36 4.01 -9.11
C PRO A 108 7.04 4.75 -8.88
N GLY A 109 5.89 4.06 -8.91
CA GLY A 109 4.57 4.64 -8.65
C GLY A 109 4.12 4.64 -7.18
N GLU A 110 4.92 4.09 -6.26
CA GLU A 110 4.61 4.08 -4.83
C GLU A 110 4.36 5.51 -4.29
N VAL A 111 3.38 5.63 -3.40
CA VAL A 111 2.92 6.88 -2.78
C VAL A 111 4.04 7.57 -2.02
N TYR A 112 4.83 6.78 -1.29
CA TYR A 112 6.00 7.26 -0.58
C TYR A 112 7.22 6.36 -0.81
N ARG A 113 8.26 6.93 -1.42
CA ARG A 113 9.48 6.19 -1.81
C ARG A 113 10.63 6.52 -0.85
N PRO A 114 10.85 5.73 0.21
CA PRO A 114 11.90 6.02 1.17
C PRO A 114 13.29 6.00 0.51
N PRO A 115 14.19 6.90 0.90
CA PRO A 115 15.56 6.86 0.43
C PRO A 115 16.29 5.62 0.97
N ARG A 116 17.31 5.18 0.23
CA ARG A 116 18.11 4.00 0.59
C ARG A 116 18.72 4.09 1.99
N ASN A 117 19.25 5.25 2.36
CA ASN A 117 19.86 5.47 3.67
C ASN A 117 18.87 5.28 4.83
N TRP A 118 17.55 5.47 4.62
CA TRP A 118 16.55 5.16 5.65
C TRP A 118 16.35 3.65 5.79
N ALA A 119 16.28 2.92 4.67
CA ALA A 119 16.23 1.46 4.69
C ALA A 119 17.46 0.86 5.40
N GLU A 120 18.66 1.38 5.13
CA GLU A 120 19.91 0.94 5.77
C GLU A 120 19.98 1.26 7.27
N ARG A 121 19.35 2.36 7.71
CA ARG A 121 19.23 2.69 9.14
C ARG A 121 18.20 1.81 9.85
N THR A 122 17.12 1.47 9.16
CA THR A 122 16.05 0.62 9.69
C THR A 122 16.51 -0.84 9.78
N TYR A 123 17.08 -1.38 8.71
CA TYR A 123 17.48 -2.78 8.60
C TYR A 123 19.01 -2.90 8.65
N ARG A 124 19.55 -3.42 9.76
CA ARG A 124 20.99 -3.68 9.93
C ARG A 124 21.50 -4.79 9.02
N ASN A 125 20.60 -5.68 8.58
CA ASN A 125 20.88 -6.79 7.68
C ASN A 125 20.05 -6.65 6.40
N LEU A 126 20.27 -5.57 5.64
CA LEU A 126 19.63 -5.33 4.35
C LEU A 126 20.34 -6.15 3.26
N VAL A 127 19.80 -7.33 2.96
CA VAL A 127 20.41 -8.29 2.02
C VAL A 127 20.15 -7.97 0.55
N TYR A 128 19.15 -7.12 0.27
CA TYR A 128 18.79 -6.70 -1.07
C TYR A 128 18.15 -5.31 -1.04
N TYR A 129 18.56 -4.46 -1.98
CA TYR A 129 17.92 -3.18 -2.24
C TYR A 129 17.89 -2.94 -3.75
N ASN A 130 16.71 -2.68 -4.31
CA ASN A 130 16.58 -2.31 -5.71
C ASN A 130 15.48 -1.27 -5.95
N ARG A 131 15.51 -0.66 -7.13
CA ARG A 131 14.43 0.17 -7.67
C ARG A 131 13.90 -0.52 -8.93
N ALA A 132 12.62 -0.86 -8.93
CA ALA A 132 11.95 -1.43 -10.09
C ALA A 132 11.76 -0.36 -11.19
N ASP A 133 11.59 -0.82 -12.42
CA ASP A 133 11.39 0.02 -13.60
C ASP A 133 9.91 0.40 -13.83
N ARG A 134 8.96 -0.40 -13.34
CA ARG A 134 7.52 -0.17 -13.41
C ARG A 134 6.78 -0.67 -12.17
N GLY A 135 5.55 -0.19 -11.98
CA GLY A 135 4.63 -0.61 -10.92
C GLY A 135 4.34 0.50 -9.90
N GLY A 136 3.12 0.50 -9.36
CA GLY A 136 2.63 1.44 -8.36
C GLY A 136 2.63 0.87 -6.94
N HIS A 137 1.68 1.34 -6.13
CA HIS A 137 1.48 0.84 -4.78
C HIS A 137 1.03 -0.63 -4.76
N PHE A 138 0.27 -1.06 -5.76
CA PHE A 138 -0.23 -2.42 -5.88
C PHE A 138 0.72 -3.28 -6.73
N ALA A 139 2.02 -3.22 -6.41
CA ALA A 139 3.10 -3.77 -7.24
C ALA A 139 2.89 -5.23 -7.72
N ALA A 140 2.40 -6.10 -6.84
CA ALA A 140 2.13 -7.51 -7.18
C ALA A 140 0.94 -7.68 -8.13
N TRP A 141 0.01 -6.72 -8.12
CA TRP A 141 -1.20 -6.72 -8.95
C TRP A 141 -0.94 -6.06 -10.31
N GLU A 142 -0.26 -4.91 -10.31
CA GLU A 142 0.03 -4.12 -11.52
C GLU A 142 1.18 -4.68 -12.37
N ALA A 143 2.19 -5.28 -11.73
CA ALA A 143 3.40 -5.74 -12.40
C ALA A 143 3.87 -7.10 -11.85
N PRO A 144 3.05 -8.17 -11.95
CA PRO A 144 3.29 -9.44 -11.29
C PRO A 144 4.64 -10.08 -11.68
N GLU A 145 5.10 -9.94 -12.92
CA GLU A 145 6.39 -10.48 -13.35
C GLU A 145 7.57 -9.73 -12.72
N VAL A 146 7.46 -8.41 -12.61
CA VAL A 146 8.50 -7.56 -11.99
C VAL A 146 8.54 -7.84 -10.50
N PHE A 147 7.39 -7.83 -9.83
CA PHE A 147 7.29 -8.20 -8.42
C PHE A 147 7.89 -9.59 -8.15
N THR A 148 7.55 -10.58 -8.97
CA THR A 148 8.08 -11.94 -8.84
C THR A 148 9.59 -12.01 -9.05
N ALA A 149 10.12 -11.28 -10.05
CA ALA A 149 11.56 -11.21 -10.31
C ALA A 149 12.32 -10.59 -9.12
N GLU A 150 11.79 -9.51 -8.56
CA GLU A 150 12.34 -8.80 -7.40
C GLU A 150 12.37 -9.70 -6.16
N VAL A 151 11.26 -10.39 -5.86
CA VAL A 151 11.21 -11.38 -4.75
C VAL A 151 12.23 -12.49 -4.97
N ARG A 152 12.34 -13.04 -6.18
CA ARG A 152 13.31 -14.10 -6.48
C ARG A 152 14.76 -13.62 -6.35
N ALA A 153 15.06 -12.40 -6.79
CA ALA A 153 16.39 -11.80 -6.65
C ALA A 153 16.73 -11.56 -5.18
N ALA A 154 15.80 -10.96 -4.44
CA ALA A 154 15.94 -10.62 -3.02
C ALA A 154 16.33 -11.82 -2.15
N PHE A 155 15.70 -12.97 -2.38
CA PHE A 155 15.90 -14.16 -1.55
C PHE A 155 16.85 -15.19 -2.17
N ARG A 156 17.47 -14.90 -3.33
CA ARG A 156 18.37 -15.83 -4.03
C ARG A 156 19.54 -16.26 -3.13
N SER A 157 20.15 -15.33 -2.42
CA SER A 157 21.30 -15.59 -1.53
C SER A 157 20.96 -16.42 -0.29
N LEU A 158 19.67 -16.51 0.07
CA LEU A 158 19.22 -17.26 1.26
C LEU A 158 18.83 -18.70 0.95
N ARG A 159 18.76 -19.10 -0.34
CA ARG A 159 18.53 -20.49 -0.71
C ARG A 159 19.81 -21.29 -0.42
N ARG A 160 19.74 -22.23 0.51
CA ARG A 160 20.76 -23.27 0.64
C ARG A 160 20.64 -24.18 -0.58
N SER A 161 21.77 -24.46 -1.22
CA SER A 161 21.89 -25.46 -2.30
C SER A 161 21.50 -26.84 -1.81
#